data_AF-K1S965-F1
#
_entry.id   AF-K1S965-F1
#
_cell.length_a   1.000
_cell.length_b   1.000
_cell.length_c   1.000
_cell.angle_alpha   90.00
_cell.angle_beta   90.00
_cell.angle_gamma   90.00
#
_symmetry.space_group_name_H-M   'P 1'
#
loop_
_entity.id
_entity.type
_entity.pdbx_description
1 polymer ?
#
loop_
_entity_poly.entity_id
_entity_poly.type
_entity_poly.pdbx_seq_one_letter_code
_entity_poly.pdbx_strand_id
1 'polypeptide(L)'
;MSTKTTKKHSENDVPLYLFHEGSNSNAYEYFGSHRKNKNTVVFRVWAPDAKNVSVTGDFNDWSETENPMKQLKNSGGVWEAEIKNIKPYDMYKYCITAADGRTLMKCDPYGFH
;
A
#
# COMPACT_ATOMS: atom_id res chain seq x y z
N MET A 1 12.83 35.15 -20.65
CA MET A 1 11.82 35.15 -19.57
C MET A 1 11.69 33.71 -19.08
N SER A 2 12.22 33.39 -17.91
CA SER A 2 12.28 32.01 -17.39
C SER A 2 11.06 31.74 -16.51
N THR A 3 10.14 30.90 -16.96
CA THR A 3 8.94 30.51 -16.21
C THR A 3 9.34 29.54 -15.11
N LYS A 4 9.26 29.99 -13.85
CA LYS A 4 9.38 29.15 -12.65
C LYS A 4 8.23 28.13 -12.65
N THR A 5 8.54 26.86 -12.87
CA THR A 5 7.61 25.75 -12.66
C THR A 5 7.48 25.50 -11.16
N THR A 6 6.37 25.94 -10.58
CA THR A 6 5.98 25.62 -9.20
C THR A 6 5.70 24.11 -9.10
N LYS A 7 6.61 23.37 -8.48
CA LYS A 7 6.43 21.94 -8.14
C LYS A 7 5.26 21.83 -7.16
N LYS A 8 4.17 21.23 -7.61
CA LYS A 8 3.01 20.90 -6.79
C LYS A 8 3.40 19.68 -5.94
N HIS A 9 3.63 19.87 -4.64
CA HIS A 9 3.90 18.78 -3.72
C HIS A 9 2.69 17.86 -3.63
N SER A 10 2.92 16.56 -3.84
CA SER A 10 1.89 15.54 -3.69
C SER A 10 1.77 15.18 -2.20
N GLU A 11 0.56 14.88 -1.71
CA GLU A 11 0.31 14.48 -0.30
C GLU A 11 1.16 13.29 0.17
N ASN A 12 1.82 12.57 -0.76
CA ASN A 12 2.69 11.44 -0.50
C ASN A 12 4.17 11.81 -0.36
N ASP A 13 4.58 13.04 -0.67
CA ASP A 13 5.99 13.44 -0.68
C ASP A 13 6.59 13.48 0.73
N VAL A 14 5.81 13.90 1.74
CA VAL A 14 6.26 14.05 3.13
C VAL A 14 6.40 12.70 3.85
N PRO A 15 5.43 11.76 3.78
CA PRO A 15 5.58 10.44 4.40
C PRO A 15 6.72 9.62 3.78
N LEU A 16 6.93 9.75 2.47
CA LEU A 16 7.97 9.04 1.74
C LEU A 16 9.38 9.53 2.09
N TYR A 17 9.56 10.85 2.21
CA TYR A 17 10.82 11.46 2.63
C TYR A 17 11.24 10.96 4.02
N LEU A 18 10.31 10.94 4.98
CA LEU A 18 10.55 10.45 6.35
C LEU A 18 10.84 8.94 6.40
N PHE A 19 10.24 8.15 5.51
CA PHE A 19 10.50 6.71 5.43
C PHE A 19 11.93 6.39 4.97
N HIS A 20 12.45 7.12 3.98
CA HIS A 20 13.81 6.90 3.46
C HIS A 20 14.92 7.35 4.44
N GLU A 21 14.61 8.21 5.41
CA GLU A 21 15.58 8.74 6.39
C GLU A 21 15.79 7.81 7.61
N GLY A 22 15.04 6.69 7.70
CA GLY A 22 15.28 5.65 8.71
C GLY A 22 14.85 6.00 10.15
N SER A 23 14.22 7.16 10.37
CA SER A 23 13.77 7.63 11.70
C SER A 23 12.25 7.56 11.91
N ASN A 24 11.52 6.80 11.09
CA ASN A 24 10.06 6.91 11.09
C ASN A 24 9.38 5.88 12.00
N SER A 25 9.28 6.24 13.28
CA SER A 25 8.37 5.60 14.23
C SER A 25 6.90 5.66 13.79
N ASN A 26 6.53 6.51 12.80
CA ASN A 26 5.17 6.73 12.32
C ASN A 26 4.87 6.10 10.94
N ALA A 27 5.70 5.16 10.44
CA ALA A 27 5.42 4.47 9.17
C ALA A 27 4.03 3.78 9.14
N TYR A 28 3.52 3.39 10.32
CA TYR A 28 2.19 2.81 10.50
C TYR A 28 1.03 3.79 10.20
N GLU A 29 1.27 5.11 10.20
CA GLU A 29 0.22 6.11 9.89
C GLU A 29 -0.05 6.20 8.39
N TYR A 30 0.88 5.71 7.56
CA TYR A 30 0.78 5.75 6.11
C TYR A 30 0.64 4.36 5.48
N PHE A 31 1.34 3.36 6.02
CA PHE A 31 1.23 1.97 5.58
C PHE A 31 0.10 1.22 6.32
N GLY A 32 -0.34 0.12 5.73
CA GLY A 32 -1.42 -0.72 6.22
C GLY A 32 -2.80 -0.30 5.71
N SER A 33 -3.85 -0.66 6.46
CA SER A 33 -5.25 -0.43 6.09
C SER A 33 -5.81 0.87 6.68
N HIS A 34 -6.15 1.83 5.82
CA HIS A 34 -6.68 3.14 6.20
C HIS A 34 -8.09 3.37 5.66
N ARG A 35 -9.04 3.67 6.55
CA ARG A 35 -10.44 3.88 6.15
C ARG A 35 -10.61 5.25 5.50
N LYS A 36 -10.86 5.28 4.18
CA LYS A 36 -11.08 6.52 3.41
C LYS A 36 -12.51 7.04 3.56
N ASN A 37 -13.49 6.14 3.63
CA ASN A 37 -14.90 6.49 3.86
C ASN A 37 -15.66 5.29 4.46
N LYS A 38 -16.98 5.42 4.66
CA LYS A 38 -17.81 4.37 5.26
C LYS A 38 -17.70 2.99 4.58
N ASN A 39 -17.35 2.95 3.29
CA ASN A 39 -17.35 1.73 2.49
C ASN A 39 -16.00 1.42 1.83
N THR A 40 -14.98 2.26 1.96
CA THR A 40 -13.71 2.12 1.21
C THR A 40 -12.53 2.17 2.17
N VAL A 41 -11.64 1.20 2.02
CA VAL A 41 -10.36 1.11 2.73
C VAL A 41 -9.24 1.18 1.71
N VAL A 42 -8.22 1.96 2.02
CA VAL A 42 -6.99 2.09 1.24
C VAL A 42 -5.94 1.23 1.91
N PHE A 43 -5.34 0.32 1.16
CA PHE A 43 -4.24 -0.52 1.61
C PHE A 43 -2.96 0.00 1.00
N ARG A 44 -1.91 0.16 1.82
CA ARG A 44 -0.59 0.55 1.36
C ARG A 44 0.49 -0.34 1.93
N VAL A 45 1.39 -0.82 1.08
CA VAL A 45 2.55 -1.61 1.51
C VAL A 45 3.78 -1.21 0.72
N TRP A 46 4.92 -1.16 1.41
CA TRP A 46 6.21 -0.97 0.75
C TRP A 46 6.79 -2.33 0.34
N ALA A 47 6.96 -2.53 -0.96
CA ALA A 47 7.51 -3.74 -1.55
C ALA A 47 8.27 -3.35 -2.85
N PRO A 48 9.49 -2.78 -2.72
CA PRO A 48 10.24 -2.22 -3.85
C PRO A 48 10.65 -3.27 -4.89
N ASP A 49 11.00 -4.47 -4.43
CA ASP A 49 11.45 -5.57 -5.29
C ASP A 49 10.31 -6.50 -5.74
N ALA A 50 9.06 -6.15 -5.42
CA ALA A 50 7.91 -6.91 -5.85
C ALA A 50 7.61 -6.66 -7.33
N LYS A 51 7.30 -7.74 -8.07
CA LYS A 51 6.77 -7.65 -9.43
C LYS A 51 5.28 -7.31 -9.45
N ASN A 52 4.55 -7.86 -8.49
CA ASN A 52 3.13 -7.62 -8.32
C ASN A 52 2.77 -7.72 -6.84
N VAL A 53 1.75 -6.97 -6.44
CA VAL A 53 1.17 -7.06 -5.10
C VAL A 53 -0.33 -7.02 -5.22
N SER A 54 -1.03 -7.89 -4.50
CA SER A 54 -2.49 -7.87 -4.36
C SER A 54 -2.87 -7.90 -2.89
N VAL A 55 -4.05 -7.39 -2.56
CA VAL A 55 -4.66 -7.60 -1.25
C VAL A 55 -5.59 -8.79 -1.32
N THR A 56 -5.52 -9.67 -0.33
CA THR A 56 -6.28 -10.92 -0.28
C THR A 56 -6.89 -11.07 1.11
N GLY A 57 -8.12 -11.53 1.22
CA GLY A 57 -8.83 -11.60 2.49
C GLY A 57 -10.23 -12.17 2.36
N ASP A 58 -11.00 -12.10 3.45
CA ASP A 58 -12.36 -12.67 3.51
C ASP A 58 -13.31 -12.02 2.49
N PHE A 59 -13.09 -10.75 2.16
CA PHE A 59 -13.90 -9.98 1.20
C PHE A 59 -13.70 -10.39 -0.28
N ASN A 60 -12.67 -11.20 -0.60
CA ASN A 60 -12.41 -11.69 -1.95
C ASN A 60 -12.08 -13.19 -1.99
N ASP A 61 -12.60 -13.95 -1.02
CA ASP A 61 -12.39 -15.39 -0.89
C ASP A 61 -10.91 -15.80 -0.93
N TRP A 62 -10.04 -14.97 -0.33
CA TRP A 62 -8.59 -15.18 -0.31
C TRP A 62 -7.94 -15.27 -1.70
N SER A 63 -8.55 -14.65 -2.72
CA SER A 63 -7.99 -14.61 -4.06
C SER A 63 -6.69 -13.79 -4.13
N GLU A 64 -5.70 -14.34 -4.83
CA GLU A 64 -4.39 -13.73 -5.06
C GLU A 64 -4.41 -12.64 -6.16
N THR A 65 -5.46 -12.58 -6.98
CA THR A 65 -5.48 -11.76 -8.21
C THR A 65 -6.65 -10.79 -8.30
N GLU A 66 -7.69 -10.94 -7.49
CA GLU A 66 -8.93 -10.13 -7.61
C GLU A 66 -8.75 -8.66 -7.19
N ASN A 67 -7.80 -8.35 -6.30
CA ASN A 67 -7.53 -6.99 -5.85
C ASN A 67 -6.05 -6.61 -6.04
N PRO A 68 -5.58 -6.42 -7.29
CA PRO A 68 -4.22 -6.02 -7.56
C PRO A 68 -3.97 -4.56 -7.10
N MET A 69 -2.82 -4.35 -6.48
CA MET A 69 -2.35 -3.04 -6.06
C MET A 69 -1.61 -2.34 -7.20
N LYS A 70 -1.63 -1.02 -7.19
CA LYS A 70 -0.89 -0.18 -8.14
C LYS A 70 0.34 0.39 -7.46
N GLN A 71 1.49 0.24 -8.10
CA GLN A 71 2.71 0.89 -7.63
C GLN A 71 2.59 2.42 -7.82
N LEU A 72 2.76 3.18 -6.74
CA LEU A 72 2.75 4.63 -6.77
C LEU A 72 4.03 5.15 -7.44
N LYS A 73 3.89 6.07 -8.39
CA LYS A 73 5.05 6.65 -9.09
C LYS A 73 5.90 7.48 -8.14
N ASN A 74 7.22 7.44 -8.31
CA ASN A 74 8.21 8.16 -7.49
C ASN A 74 8.15 7.82 -5.98
N SER A 75 7.55 6.68 -5.62
CA SER A 75 7.40 6.25 -4.23
C SER A 75 8.49 5.29 -3.73
N GLY A 76 9.49 4.98 -4.55
CA GLY A 76 10.54 4.02 -4.16
C GLY A 76 10.03 2.62 -3.81
N GLY A 77 8.84 2.21 -4.30
CA GLY A 77 8.32 0.85 -4.09
C GLY A 77 7.02 0.71 -3.31
N VAL A 78 6.24 1.78 -3.15
CA VAL A 78 4.94 1.70 -2.46
C VAL A 78 3.85 1.24 -3.41
N TRP A 79 3.04 0.29 -2.94
CA TRP A 79 1.87 -0.23 -3.62
C TRP A 79 0.61 0.24 -2.91
N GLU A 80 -0.43 0.59 -3.67
CA GLU A 80 -1.72 1.07 -3.16
C GLU A 80 -2.91 0.35 -3.82
N ALA A 81 -3.92 -0.02 -3.03
CA ALA A 81 -5.23 -0.45 -3.53
C ALA A 81 -6.36 0.21 -2.73
N GLU A 82 -7.42 0.62 -3.42
CA GLU A 82 -8.67 1.06 -2.80
C GLU A 82 -9.71 -0.06 -2.96
N ILE A 83 -10.15 -0.64 -1.85
CA ILE A 83 -11.09 -1.77 -1.85
C ILE A 83 -12.37 -1.35 -1.13
N LYS A 84 -13.50 -1.71 -1.75
CA LYS A 84 -14.83 -1.40 -1.23
C LYS A 84 -15.43 -2.57 -0.47
N ASN A 85 -16.41 -2.26 0.38
CA ASN A 85 -17.26 -3.22 1.09
C ASN A 85 -16.52 -4.11 2.10
N ILE A 86 -15.38 -3.65 2.62
CA ILE A 86 -14.67 -4.33 3.71
C ILE A 86 -15.43 -4.10 5.02
N LYS A 87 -15.74 -5.20 5.70
CA LYS A 87 -16.44 -5.20 6.98
C LYS A 87 -15.42 -5.07 8.13
N PRO A 88 -15.85 -4.53 9.29
CA PRO A 88 -15.08 -4.68 10.51
C PRO A 88 -14.76 -6.16 10.74
N TYR A 89 -13.51 -6.46 11.11
CA TYR A 89 -12.98 -7.80 11.38
C TYR A 89 -12.71 -8.70 10.17
N ASP A 90 -12.87 -8.22 8.93
CA ASP A 90 -12.39 -8.98 7.76
C ASP A 90 -10.87 -9.14 7.85
N MET A 91 -10.39 -10.38 7.78
CA MET A 91 -8.97 -10.67 7.74
C MET A 91 -8.42 -10.39 6.35
N TYR A 92 -7.16 -9.95 6.29
CA TYR A 92 -6.45 -9.77 5.04
C TYR A 92 -4.95 -10.06 5.16
N LYS A 93 -4.34 -10.26 3.99
CA LYS A 93 -2.90 -10.38 3.77
C LYS A 93 -2.54 -9.63 2.49
N TYR A 94 -1.24 -9.41 2.30
CA TYR A 94 -0.66 -9.01 1.03
C TYR A 94 -0.12 -10.25 0.31
N CYS A 95 -0.63 -10.48 -0.90
CA CYS A 95 -0.07 -11.45 -1.84
C CYS A 95 1.02 -10.75 -2.66
N ILE A 96 2.28 -11.08 -2.42
CA ILE A 96 3.44 -10.43 -3.03
C ILE A 96 4.10 -11.42 -3.98
N THR A 97 4.15 -11.09 -5.27
CA THR A 97 4.95 -11.81 -6.25
C THR A 97 6.36 -11.22 -6.29
N ALA A 98 7.35 -11.98 -5.83
CA ALA A 98 8.75 -11.56 -5.81
C ALA A 98 9.38 -11.57 -7.22
N ALA A 99 10.55 -10.93 -7.35
CA ALA A 99 11.29 -10.88 -8.61
C ALA A 99 11.64 -12.27 -9.19
N ASP A 100 11.82 -13.28 -8.33
CA ASP A 100 12.10 -14.67 -8.72
C ASP A 100 10.85 -15.47 -9.14
N GLY A 101 9.66 -14.84 -9.12
CA GLY A 101 8.40 -15.46 -9.52
C GLY A 101 7.68 -16.21 -8.40
N ARG A 102 8.25 -16.29 -7.19
CA ARG A 102 7.54 -16.87 -6.04
C ARG A 102 6.45 -15.93 -5.55
N THR A 103 5.30 -16.49 -5.22
CA THR A 103 4.22 -15.79 -4.52
C THR A 103 4.36 -16.00 -3.03
N LEU A 104 4.34 -14.91 -2.26
CA LEU A 104 4.45 -14.90 -0.81
C LEU A 104 3.22 -14.22 -0.21
N MET A 105 2.56 -14.90 0.71
CA MET A 105 1.47 -14.33 1.50
C MET A 105 2.05 -13.73 2.78
N LYS A 106 2.10 -12.41 2.86
CA LYS A 106 2.51 -11.70 4.07
C LYS A 106 1.30 -11.16 4.81
N CYS A 107 1.21 -11.47 6.11
CA CYS A 107 0.37 -10.69 7.01
C CYS A 107 0.87 -9.24 7.01
N ASP A 108 -0.04 -8.28 7.15
CA ASP A 108 0.34 -6.88 7.30
C ASP A 108 1.17 -6.72 8.59
N PRO A 109 2.42 -6.24 8.52
CA PRO A 109 3.20 -5.90 9.72
C PRO A 109 2.53 -4.85 10.61
N TYR A 110 1.58 -4.09 10.06
CA TYR A 110 0.87 -2.98 10.71
C TYR A 110 -0.64 -3.25 10.89
N GLY A 111 -1.08 -4.51 10.77
CA GLY A 111 -2.46 -4.88 11.06
C GLY A 111 -2.83 -4.54 12.51
N PHE A 112 -3.88 -3.73 12.71
CA PHE A 112 -4.33 -3.26 14.03
C PHE A 112 -5.16 -4.31 14.82
N HIS A 113 -5.07 -5.60 14.50
CA HIS A 113 -5.68 -6.70 15.25
C HIS A 113 -4.92 -8.01 15.04
#